data_AF-A0A1A8MTE9-F1
#
_entry.id   AF-A0A1A8MTE9-F1
#
_cell.length_a   1.000
_cell.length_b   1.000
_cell.length_c   1.000
_cell.angle_alpha   90.00
_cell.angle_beta   90.00
_cell.angle_gamma   90.00
#
_symmetry.space_group_name_H-M   'P 1'
#
loop_
_entity.id
_entity.type
_entity.pdbx_description
1 polymer ?
#
loop_
_entity_poly.entity_id
_entity_poly.type
_entity_poly.pdbx_seq_one_letter_code
_entity_poly.pdbx_strand_id
1 'polypeptide(L)'
;QLLSGHLTQDQSRDVKRHITVRLDWGNEHLGLDLVPRKEFEMVDEDQISVSDLYKMHLSSRHSIQQSTTQGENTRQRHGEPSRVPVPHHLLVNLKSFTYNIGEDSDIFFSLYDLREGKTISEKFMVRLNKNGGPKNPEKVDRLCALFTDLSNKDMKRDLYIVSQVIRTGRMLLNDSKKGPPHVQYRRPYGCAVLAMSDVLQIISELKEEKDFVLKVYTCNNENEWYQIHENIIRKSSNKYTAPSNNYGLIISLQLLRGDIEQLRRENPLVFSRGVAITRKLGFPDVIMPGDIRNDLYLTLERGDFERGGKSVQKNIEVAMYVLYADGEILKDCISLGSGEPNLPEYRSFVLYHNNSPRWSEVIKLPIPIDRFRGSHLRFEFRHCSTKDKGEKKLFGFSFTPLMREDGTTLSDESHELYVYKCDENTTFSNHALYLGLPCCKDDFNSCPNIPSSLIFQRSTKETFWICTQLSSTKLTQNVD
;
A
#
# COMPACT_ATOMS: atom_id res chain seq x y z
N GLN A 1 15.06 -59.69 -4.03
CA GLN A 1 15.71 -59.02 -2.88
C GLN A 1 15.06 -59.39 -1.55
N LEU A 2 13.75 -59.20 -1.35
CA LEU A 2 13.10 -59.64 -0.09
C LEU A 2 13.13 -61.17 0.09
N LEU A 3 12.92 -61.93 -0.99
CA LEU A 3 12.95 -63.40 -0.98
C LEU A 3 14.35 -64.01 -0.81
N SER A 4 15.44 -63.23 -0.96
CA SER A 4 16.80 -63.76 -0.89
C SER A 4 17.31 -63.92 0.54
N GLY A 5 16.58 -63.48 1.58
CA GLY A 5 16.89 -63.75 3.00
C GLY A 5 18.16 -63.10 3.58
N HIS A 6 18.99 -62.45 2.76
CA HIS A 6 20.26 -61.83 3.16
C HIS A 6 20.12 -60.42 3.76
N LEU A 7 18.90 -59.92 3.95
CA LEU A 7 18.65 -58.57 4.48
C LEU A 7 18.39 -58.62 5.98
N THR A 8 18.97 -57.67 6.73
CA THR A 8 18.59 -57.46 8.13
C THR A 8 17.13 -56.99 8.22
N GLN A 9 16.51 -57.09 9.41
CA GLN A 9 15.13 -56.62 9.59
C GLN A 9 14.93 -55.15 9.20
N ASP A 10 15.87 -54.28 9.57
CA ASP A 10 15.82 -52.86 9.20
C ASP A 10 15.94 -52.65 7.68
N GLN A 11 16.85 -53.38 7.02
CA GLN A 11 17.01 -53.31 5.57
C GLN A 11 15.77 -53.84 4.84
N SER A 12 15.16 -54.92 5.34
CA SER A 12 13.91 -55.44 4.79
C SER A 12 12.77 -54.44 4.97
N ARG A 13 12.71 -53.76 6.12
CA ARG A 13 11.70 -52.73 6.40
C ARG A 13 11.83 -51.54 5.45
N ASP A 14 13.05 -51.07 5.20
CA ASP A 14 13.31 -49.96 4.29
C ASP A 14 12.98 -50.30 2.84
N VAL A 15 13.30 -51.52 2.41
CA VAL A 15 12.92 -52.03 1.08
C VAL A 15 11.41 -52.12 0.94
N LYS A 16 10.69 -52.68 1.94
CA LYS A 16 9.22 -52.73 1.94
C LYS A 16 8.59 -51.33 1.89
N ARG A 17 9.15 -50.38 2.66
CA ARG A 17 8.72 -48.97 2.63
C ARG A 17 8.89 -48.35 1.26
N HIS A 18 10.06 -48.50 0.64
CA HIS A 18 10.35 -47.93 -0.68
C HIS A 18 9.44 -48.52 -1.77
N ILE A 19 9.21 -49.83 -1.75
CA ILE A 19 8.32 -50.51 -2.70
C ILE A 19 6.88 -50.01 -2.54
N THR A 20 6.39 -49.91 -1.30
CA THR A 20 5.02 -49.46 -1.02
C THR A 20 4.76 -48.06 -1.56
N VAL A 21 5.64 -47.11 -1.26
CA VAL A 21 5.53 -45.73 -1.75
C VAL A 21 5.52 -45.67 -3.28
N ARG A 22 6.37 -46.47 -3.95
CA ARG A 22 6.43 -46.54 -5.42
C ARG A 22 5.18 -47.16 -6.05
N LEU A 23 4.61 -48.19 -5.42
CA LEU A 23 3.38 -48.85 -5.88
C LEU A 23 2.20 -47.91 -5.76
N ASP A 24 2.04 -47.25 -4.62
CA ASP A 24 0.94 -46.33 -4.37
C ASP A 24 1.03 -45.09 -5.30
N TRP A 25 2.24 -44.56 -5.50
CA TRP A 25 2.49 -43.51 -6.49
C TRP A 25 2.14 -43.95 -7.92
N GLY A 26 2.52 -45.18 -8.29
CA GLY A 26 2.23 -45.76 -9.60
C GLY A 26 0.73 -45.97 -9.82
N ASN A 27 0.02 -46.46 -8.80
CA ASN A 27 -1.44 -46.63 -8.85
C ASN A 27 -2.14 -45.28 -9.04
N GLU A 28 -1.75 -44.24 -8.30
CA GLU A 28 -2.35 -42.91 -8.47
C GLU A 28 -2.13 -42.35 -9.89
N HIS A 29 -0.91 -42.49 -10.45
CA HIS A 29 -0.60 -42.00 -11.81
C HIS A 29 -1.30 -42.80 -12.92
N LEU A 30 -1.63 -44.06 -12.66
CA LEU A 30 -2.35 -44.93 -13.59
C LEU A 30 -3.88 -44.86 -13.40
N GLY A 31 -4.36 -44.06 -12.43
CA GLY A 31 -5.79 -43.97 -12.10
C GLY A 31 -6.35 -45.26 -11.49
N LEU A 32 -5.50 -46.06 -10.83
CA LEU A 32 -5.86 -47.30 -10.14
C LEU A 32 -6.13 -47.03 -8.65
N ASP A 33 -6.87 -47.94 -8.02
CA ASP A 33 -7.18 -47.83 -6.60
C ASP A 33 -5.94 -47.98 -5.70
N LEU A 34 -5.92 -47.19 -4.63
CA LEU A 34 -4.90 -47.29 -3.59
C LEU A 34 -5.24 -48.42 -2.62
N VAL A 35 -4.23 -49.22 -2.27
CA VAL A 35 -4.37 -50.37 -1.38
C VAL A 35 -4.00 -49.95 0.05
N PRO A 36 -4.93 -49.95 1.03
CA PRO A 36 -4.60 -49.70 2.43
C PRO A 36 -3.62 -50.76 2.97
N ARG A 37 -2.54 -50.31 3.61
CA ARG A 37 -1.48 -51.19 4.11
C ARG A 37 -1.12 -50.88 5.56
N LYS A 38 -0.98 -51.93 6.37
CA LYS A 38 -0.44 -51.85 7.74
C LYS A 38 0.87 -52.61 7.76
N GLU A 39 1.94 -51.97 8.24
CA GLU A 39 3.30 -52.54 8.20
C GLU A 39 3.71 -53.08 6.82
N PHE A 40 3.33 -52.34 5.77
CA PHE A 40 3.59 -52.62 4.33
C PHE A 40 2.82 -53.79 3.72
N GLU A 41 2.04 -54.54 4.51
CA GLU A 41 1.16 -55.60 4.01
C GLU A 41 -0.26 -55.08 3.78
N MET A 42 -0.96 -55.65 2.80
CA MET A 42 -2.37 -55.32 2.55
C MET A 42 -3.20 -55.65 3.78
N VAL A 43 -4.07 -54.72 4.18
CA VAL A 43 -4.95 -54.95 5.32
C VAL A 43 -6.08 -55.88 4.91
N ASP A 44 -6.38 -56.85 5.77
CA ASP A 44 -7.54 -57.71 5.67
C ASP A 44 -8.81 -56.94 6.07
N GLU A 45 -9.81 -56.93 5.18
CA GLU A 45 -11.08 -56.20 5.34
C GLU A 45 -11.87 -56.71 6.56
N ASP A 46 -11.70 -57.98 6.95
CA ASP A 46 -12.40 -58.59 8.08
C ASP A 46 -11.73 -58.29 9.44
N GLN A 47 -10.51 -57.72 9.44
CA GLN A 47 -9.69 -57.48 10.64
C GLN A 47 -9.55 -55.98 10.98
N ILE A 48 -10.20 -55.08 10.24
CA ILE A 48 -10.10 -53.63 10.43
C ILE A 48 -11.48 -52.97 10.50
N SER A 49 -11.62 -51.94 11.35
CA SER A 49 -12.84 -51.15 11.39
C SER A 49 -12.96 -50.29 10.13
N VAL A 50 -14.20 -50.06 9.65
CA VAL A 50 -14.48 -49.17 8.50
C VAL A 50 -13.89 -47.78 8.71
N SER A 51 -13.93 -47.25 9.94
CA SER A 51 -13.36 -45.95 10.28
C SER A 51 -11.84 -45.91 10.17
N ASP A 52 -11.16 -46.99 10.56
CA ASP A 52 -9.69 -47.04 10.50
C ASP A 52 -9.20 -47.32 9.09
N LEU A 53 -9.94 -48.10 8.32
CA LEU A 53 -9.71 -48.30 6.88
C LEU A 53 -9.80 -46.96 6.13
N TYR A 54 -10.81 -46.14 6.42
CA TYR A 54 -10.97 -44.81 5.82
C TYR A 54 -9.81 -43.86 6.20
N LYS A 55 -9.43 -43.80 7.47
CA LYS A 55 -8.28 -43.00 7.93
C LYS A 55 -6.99 -43.44 7.24
N MET A 56 -6.79 -44.74 7.09
CA MET A 56 -5.62 -45.30 6.42
C MET A 56 -5.59 -44.91 4.95
N HIS A 57 -6.73 -45.00 4.25
CA HIS A 57 -6.84 -44.55 2.86
C HIS A 57 -6.53 -43.05 2.71
N LEU A 58 -7.04 -42.19 3.61
CA LEU A 58 -6.71 -40.76 3.62
C LEU A 58 -5.22 -40.51 3.86
N SER A 59 -4.60 -41.25 4.78
CA SER A 59 -3.17 -41.13 5.09
C SER A 59 -2.26 -41.56 3.92
N SER A 60 -2.64 -42.60 3.18
CA SER A 60 -1.95 -43.02 1.96
C SER A 60 -2.04 -41.94 0.88
N ARG A 61 -3.21 -41.34 0.66
CA ARG A 61 -3.38 -40.23 -0.30
C ARG A 61 -2.54 -39.01 0.07
N HIS A 62 -2.54 -38.61 1.34
CA HIS A 62 -1.72 -37.51 1.82
C HIS A 62 -0.21 -37.77 1.66
N SER A 63 0.22 -39.01 1.90
CA SER A 63 1.62 -39.41 1.75
C SER A 63 2.07 -39.35 0.29
N ILE A 64 1.21 -39.74 -0.67
CA ILE A 64 1.54 -39.64 -2.09
C ILE A 64 1.63 -38.17 -2.53
N GLN A 65 0.70 -37.30 -2.09
CA GLN A 65 0.76 -35.85 -2.34
C GLN A 65 2.04 -35.17 -1.80
N GLN A 66 2.54 -35.62 -0.64
CA GLN A 66 3.83 -35.17 -0.11
C GLN A 66 5.03 -35.74 -0.87
N SER A 67 4.89 -36.92 -1.47
CA SER A 67 5.95 -37.53 -2.30
C SER A 67 6.02 -36.92 -3.72
N THR A 68 4.89 -36.46 -4.29
CA THR A 68 4.88 -35.71 -5.56
C THR A 68 5.56 -34.35 -5.43
N THR A 69 5.59 -33.77 -4.23
CA THR A 69 6.33 -32.52 -3.95
C THR A 69 7.83 -32.72 -3.69
N GLN A 70 8.28 -33.95 -3.38
CA GLN A 70 9.72 -34.26 -3.22
C GLN A 70 10.34 -35.01 -4.42
N GLY A 71 9.52 -35.66 -5.27
CA GLY A 71 9.96 -36.51 -6.38
C GLY A 71 10.24 -35.80 -7.72
N GLU A 72 9.90 -34.51 -7.87
CA GLU A 72 10.16 -33.74 -9.10
C GLU A 72 11.65 -33.33 -9.31
N ASN A 73 12.55 -33.72 -8.40
CA ASN A 73 13.98 -33.34 -8.49
C ASN A 73 14.88 -34.32 -9.27
N THR A 74 14.36 -35.33 -10.00
CA THR A 74 15.25 -36.30 -10.69
C THR A 74 14.86 -36.78 -12.08
N ARG A 75 13.95 -36.11 -12.80
CA ARG A 75 13.75 -36.39 -14.24
C ARG A 75 14.05 -35.17 -15.08
N GLN A 76 15.28 -35.15 -15.61
CA GLN A 76 15.68 -34.38 -16.77
C GLN A 76 14.72 -34.66 -17.94
N ARG A 77 13.74 -33.79 -18.12
CA ARG A 77 13.09 -33.53 -19.40
C ARG A 77 13.22 -32.02 -19.63
N HIS A 78 13.69 -31.64 -20.81
CA HIS A 78 13.83 -30.27 -21.24
C HIS A 78 12.49 -29.51 -21.10
N GLY A 79 12.40 -28.75 -20.02
CA GLY A 79 11.36 -27.80 -19.66
C GLY A 79 11.85 -27.19 -18.35
N GLU A 80 12.04 -25.86 -18.31
CA GLU A 80 12.56 -25.20 -17.11
C GLU A 80 11.76 -25.66 -15.87
N PRO A 81 12.41 -26.05 -14.76
CA PRO A 81 11.67 -26.25 -13.51
C PRO A 81 10.94 -24.94 -13.22
N SER A 82 9.67 -25.01 -12.84
CA SER A 82 8.91 -23.85 -12.36
C SER A 82 9.64 -23.29 -11.14
N ARG A 83 10.60 -22.40 -11.39
CA ARG A 83 11.36 -21.72 -10.36
C ARG A 83 10.34 -20.86 -9.64
N VAL A 84 10.11 -21.15 -8.35
CA VAL A 84 9.38 -20.24 -7.46
C VAL A 84 9.92 -18.83 -7.74
N PRO A 85 9.06 -17.88 -8.14
CA PRO A 85 9.52 -16.54 -8.49
C PRO A 85 10.34 -15.96 -7.35
N VAL A 86 11.60 -15.65 -7.61
CA VAL A 86 12.47 -15.01 -6.62
C VAL A 86 12.17 -13.52 -6.62
N PRO A 87 11.67 -12.94 -5.51
CA PRO A 87 11.33 -11.53 -5.47
C PRO A 87 12.59 -10.66 -5.52
N HIS A 88 12.43 -9.48 -6.12
CA HIS A 88 13.41 -8.41 -6.12
C HIS A 88 13.01 -7.38 -5.07
N HIS A 89 14.02 -6.78 -4.45
CA HIS A 89 13.84 -5.72 -3.47
C HIS A 89 14.77 -4.57 -3.80
N LEU A 90 14.28 -3.36 -3.68
CA LEU A 90 15.04 -2.15 -3.96
C LEU A 90 15.25 -1.38 -2.66
N LEU A 91 16.49 -1.33 -2.19
CA LEU A 91 16.84 -0.47 -1.06
C LEU A 91 17.07 0.94 -1.59
N VAL A 92 16.33 1.90 -1.03
CA VAL A 92 16.43 3.33 -1.34
C VAL A 92 16.88 4.05 -0.08
N ASN A 93 17.93 4.86 -0.18
CA ASN A 93 18.45 5.65 0.95
C ASN A 93 18.62 7.11 0.53
N LEU A 94 17.99 8.03 1.27
CA LEU A 94 18.20 9.46 1.08
C LEU A 94 19.54 9.88 1.69
N LYS A 95 20.51 10.26 0.86
CA LYS A 95 21.81 10.77 1.31
C LYS A 95 21.76 12.27 1.60
N SER A 96 21.11 13.04 0.73
CA SER A 96 21.04 14.49 0.89
C SER A 96 19.91 15.09 0.07
N PHE A 97 19.34 16.18 0.60
CA PHE A 97 18.44 17.06 -0.12
C PHE A 97 19.02 18.47 -0.09
N THR A 98 19.72 18.85 -1.16
CA THR A 98 20.51 20.10 -1.16
C THR A 98 19.70 21.34 -1.54
N TYR A 99 18.38 21.24 -1.63
CA TYR A 99 17.50 22.38 -1.91
C TYR A 99 17.14 23.10 -0.61
N ASN A 100 17.55 24.36 -0.49
CA ASN A 100 17.12 25.20 0.62
C ASN A 100 15.73 25.79 0.33
N ILE A 101 14.69 25.10 0.80
CA ILE A 101 13.30 25.58 0.73
C ILE A 101 13.05 26.69 1.77
N GLY A 102 13.82 26.71 2.87
CA GLY A 102 13.60 27.61 4.01
C GLY A 102 12.39 27.24 4.89
N GLU A 103 11.70 26.14 4.57
CA GLU A 103 10.55 25.58 5.29
C GLU A 103 10.77 24.08 5.53
N ASP A 104 10.06 23.50 6.51
CA ASP A 104 10.05 22.05 6.71
C ASP A 104 9.49 21.36 5.45
N SER A 105 9.95 20.15 5.16
CA SER A 105 9.51 19.41 3.98
C SER A 105 9.36 17.92 4.23
N ASP A 106 8.38 17.34 3.54
CA ASP A 106 8.15 15.90 3.46
C ASP A 106 8.56 15.45 2.05
N ILE A 107 9.45 14.46 1.96
CA ILE A 107 9.84 13.81 0.71
C ILE A 107 9.22 12.42 0.67
N PHE A 108 8.44 12.14 -0.38
CA PHE A 108 7.78 10.86 -0.60
C PHE A 108 8.41 10.15 -1.78
N PHE A 109 8.83 8.90 -1.59
CA PHE A 109 9.31 8.01 -2.65
C PHE A 109 8.29 6.93 -2.93
N SER A 110 8.08 6.62 -4.21
CA SER A 110 7.19 5.53 -4.64
C SER A 110 7.63 4.98 -6.00
N LEU A 111 7.22 3.75 -6.31
CA LEU A 111 7.41 3.12 -7.61
C LEU A 111 6.19 3.33 -8.50
N TYR A 112 6.40 3.86 -9.70
CA TYR A 112 5.37 4.21 -10.67
C TYR A 112 5.53 3.40 -11.95
N ASP A 113 4.43 2.82 -12.44
CA ASP A 113 4.37 2.15 -13.72
C ASP A 113 3.77 3.10 -14.77
N LEU A 114 4.60 3.56 -15.70
CA LEU A 114 4.17 4.49 -16.75
C LEU A 114 3.15 3.87 -17.72
N ARG A 115 3.21 2.55 -17.92
CA ARG A 115 2.34 1.84 -18.86
C ARG A 115 0.93 1.72 -18.32
N GLU A 116 0.80 1.40 -17.03
CA GLU A 116 -0.50 1.32 -16.35
C GLU A 116 -1.01 2.68 -15.85
N GLY A 117 -0.13 3.69 -15.77
CA GLY A 117 -0.48 5.01 -15.26
C GLY A 117 -0.78 5.01 -13.76
N LYS A 118 -0.09 4.15 -12.99
CA LYS A 118 -0.39 3.91 -11.57
C LYS A 118 0.87 3.68 -10.74
N THR A 119 0.78 4.09 -9.48
CA THR A 119 1.77 3.71 -8.45
C THR A 119 1.58 2.24 -8.09
N ILE A 120 2.67 1.47 -7.98
CA ILE A 120 2.64 0.04 -7.65
C ILE A 120 3.09 -0.26 -6.22
N SER A 121 3.66 0.72 -5.51
CA SER A 121 4.15 0.57 -4.14
C SER A 121 3.45 1.50 -3.16
N GLU A 122 3.55 1.18 -1.88
CA GLU A 122 3.37 2.16 -0.81
C GLU A 122 4.39 3.30 -0.96
N LYS A 123 4.15 4.41 -0.24
CA LYS A 123 5.10 5.52 -0.16
C LYS A 123 6.12 5.27 0.94
N PHE A 124 7.35 5.69 0.72
CA PHE A 124 8.34 5.91 1.78
C PHE A 124 8.43 7.41 2.07
N MET A 125 8.28 7.81 3.33
CA MET A 125 8.24 9.21 3.74
C MET A 125 9.49 9.57 4.55
N VAL A 126 10.14 10.67 4.17
CA VAL A 126 11.21 11.30 4.93
C VAL A 126 10.82 12.72 5.32
N ARG A 127 10.87 13.03 6.61
CA ARG A 127 10.63 14.39 7.14
C ARG A 127 11.92 15.14 7.35
N LEU A 128 12.05 16.28 6.68
CA LEU A 128 13.17 17.21 6.80
C LEU A 128 12.73 18.52 7.45
N ASN A 129 13.64 19.10 8.23
CA ASN A 129 13.48 20.44 8.76
C ASN A 129 13.88 21.49 7.71
N LYS A 130 13.62 22.78 8.00
CA LYS A 130 13.99 23.93 7.15
C LYS A 130 15.46 24.00 6.71
N ASN A 131 16.39 23.32 7.38
CA ASN A 131 17.81 23.29 7.02
C ASN A 131 18.17 22.10 6.12
N GLY A 132 17.19 21.28 5.71
CA GLY A 132 17.40 20.09 4.87
C GLY A 132 17.87 18.85 5.63
N GLY A 133 18.04 18.94 6.95
CA GLY A 133 18.36 17.79 7.80
C GLY A 133 17.11 17.05 8.29
N PRO A 134 17.23 15.82 8.82
CA PRO A 134 16.09 15.10 9.39
C PRO A 134 15.37 15.89 10.47
N LYS A 135 14.04 15.87 10.45
CA LYS A 135 13.21 16.55 11.46
C LYS A 135 13.35 15.93 12.84
N ASN A 136 13.55 14.61 12.92
CA ASN A 136 13.95 13.92 14.13
C ASN A 136 15.44 13.53 14.05
N PRO A 137 16.33 14.14 14.87
CA PRO A 137 17.76 13.85 14.87
C PRO A 137 18.10 12.39 15.20
N GLU A 138 17.25 11.67 15.93
CA GLU A 138 17.44 10.25 16.24
C GLU A 138 17.23 9.33 15.02
N LYS A 139 16.71 9.88 13.92
CA LYS A 139 16.41 9.16 12.66
C LYS A 139 17.46 9.36 11.57
N VAL A 140 18.63 9.95 11.87
CA VAL A 140 19.67 10.18 10.85
C VAL A 140 20.09 8.88 10.14
N ASP A 141 20.11 7.76 10.86
CA ASP A 141 20.41 6.43 10.29
C ASP A 141 19.19 5.71 9.66
N ARG A 142 18.00 6.34 9.67
CA ARG A 142 16.70 5.77 9.25
C ARG A 142 16.12 6.43 8.00
N LEU A 143 16.95 7.06 7.18
CA LEU A 143 16.52 7.71 5.93
C LEU A 143 16.44 6.72 4.75
N CYS A 144 16.23 5.43 5.04
CA CYS A 144 16.16 4.39 4.03
C CYS A 144 14.93 3.50 4.16
N ALA A 145 14.51 2.96 3.02
CA ALA A 145 13.44 1.99 2.92
C ALA A 145 13.78 0.88 1.93
N LEU A 146 13.34 -0.33 2.26
CA LEU A 146 13.37 -1.47 1.37
C LEU A 146 12.00 -1.59 0.70
N PHE A 147 11.96 -1.32 -0.60
CA PHE A 147 10.81 -1.62 -1.45
C PHE A 147 10.83 -3.11 -1.74
N THR A 148 9.76 -3.81 -1.35
CA THR A 148 9.71 -5.27 -1.28
C THR A 148 8.76 -5.86 -2.32
N ASP A 149 8.95 -7.15 -2.59
CA ASP A 149 8.01 -7.99 -3.35
C ASP A 149 7.83 -7.58 -4.82
N LEU A 150 8.91 -7.09 -5.45
CA LEU A 150 8.91 -6.78 -6.88
C LEU A 150 9.11 -8.05 -7.70
N SER A 151 8.16 -8.34 -8.58
CA SER A 151 8.23 -9.52 -9.46
C SER A 151 9.21 -9.33 -10.62
N ASN A 152 9.61 -10.43 -11.26
CA ASN A 152 10.32 -10.38 -12.54
C ASN A 152 9.54 -9.61 -13.63
N LYS A 153 8.20 -9.62 -13.55
CA LYS A 153 7.36 -8.88 -14.49
C LYS A 153 7.51 -7.38 -14.22
N ASP A 154 7.40 -6.97 -12.96
CA ASP A 154 7.53 -5.57 -12.53
C ASP A 154 8.90 -5.00 -12.96
N MET A 155 10.00 -5.73 -12.72
CA MET A 155 11.35 -5.29 -13.10
C MET A 155 11.58 -5.13 -14.62
N LYS A 156 10.70 -5.69 -15.45
CA LYS A 156 10.73 -5.55 -16.92
C LYS A 156 9.77 -4.47 -17.44
N ARG A 157 8.96 -3.85 -16.58
CA ARG A 157 8.05 -2.77 -16.98
C ARG A 157 8.80 -1.44 -17.05
N ASP A 158 8.11 -0.44 -17.58
CA ASP A 158 8.59 0.94 -17.61
C ASP A 158 8.37 1.59 -16.23
N LEU A 159 9.17 1.13 -15.26
CA LEU A 159 9.10 1.56 -13.87
C LEU A 159 9.96 2.79 -13.61
N TYR A 160 9.43 3.68 -12.79
CA TYR A 160 10.11 4.88 -12.33
C TYR A 160 10.05 4.99 -10.82
N ILE A 161 11.16 5.41 -10.21
CA ILE A 161 11.14 5.95 -8.86
C ILE A 161 10.65 7.40 -8.97
N VAL A 162 9.54 7.70 -8.33
CA VAL A 162 8.97 9.04 -8.24
C VAL A 162 9.22 9.57 -6.83
N SER A 163 9.80 10.77 -6.76
CA SER A 163 10.01 11.51 -5.52
C SER A 163 9.20 12.81 -5.53
N GLN A 164 8.22 12.93 -4.65
CA GLN A 164 7.42 14.15 -4.48
C GLN A 164 7.83 14.91 -3.23
N VAL A 165 8.08 16.20 -3.36
CA VAL A 165 8.44 17.10 -2.25
C VAL A 165 7.24 17.99 -1.92
N ILE A 166 6.77 17.88 -0.69
CA ILE A 166 5.71 18.71 -0.11
C ILE A 166 6.34 19.57 0.98
N ARG A 167 6.21 20.89 0.87
CA ARG A 167 6.68 21.83 1.91
C ARG A 167 5.57 22.09 2.93
N THR A 168 5.97 22.39 4.17
CA THR A 168 5.06 22.79 5.25
C THR A 168 5.45 24.16 5.78
N GLY A 169 4.63 25.16 5.48
CA GLY A 169 4.91 26.52 5.88
C GLY A 169 3.82 27.48 5.45
N ARG A 170 4.18 28.68 4.98
CA ARG A 170 3.19 29.68 4.58
C ARG A 170 2.44 29.25 3.33
N MET A 171 1.30 29.90 3.09
CA MET A 171 0.59 29.73 1.83
C MET A 171 1.54 30.05 0.67
N LEU A 172 2.10 31.24 0.56
CA LEU A 172 3.01 31.60 -0.54
C LEU A 172 4.46 31.69 -0.07
N LEU A 173 5.40 31.16 -0.87
CA LEU A 173 6.85 31.25 -0.59
C LEU A 173 7.36 32.70 -0.61
N ASN A 174 6.81 33.55 -1.50
CA ASN A 174 7.22 34.94 -1.66
C ASN A 174 6.51 35.91 -0.68
N ASP A 175 5.89 35.42 0.40
CA ASP A 175 5.24 36.30 1.38
C ASP A 175 6.30 37.05 2.20
N SER A 176 6.45 38.36 1.94
CA SER A 176 7.49 39.24 2.50
C SER A 176 7.46 39.45 4.02
N LYS A 177 6.51 38.83 4.73
CA LYS A 177 6.39 38.98 6.20
C LYS A 177 7.59 38.36 6.90
N LYS A 178 8.14 39.04 7.91
CA LYS A 178 9.22 38.51 8.75
C LYS A 178 8.64 37.69 9.91
N GLY A 179 9.33 36.62 10.32
CA GLY A 179 8.96 35.76 11.46
C GLY A 179 8.32 34.41 11.09
N PRO A 180 8.15 33.49 12.05
CA PRO A 180 7.56 32.18 11.81
C PRO A 180 6.08 32.31 11.40
N PRO A 181 5.55 31.42 10.54
CA PRO A 181 4.13 31.41 10.21
C PRO A 181 3.27 31.09 11.42
N HIS A 182 2.17 31.84 11.60
CA HIS A 182 1.16 31.52 12.62
C HIS A 182 0.34 30.28 12.24
N VAL A 183 0.09 30.08 10.94
CA VAL A 183 -0.60 28.90 10.41
C VAL A 183 0.25 28.30 9.30
N GLN A 184 0.42 26.97 9.37
CA GLN A 184 1.17 26.20 8.39
C GLN A 184 0.25 25.38 7.49
N TYR A 185 0.63 25.27 6.22
CA TYR A 185 -0.05 24.50 5.20
C TYR A 185 0.96 23.58 4.51
N ARG A 186 0.55 22.33 4.29
CA ARG A 186 1.24 21.42 3.37
C ARG A 186 0.97 21.90 1.95
N ARG A 187 2.00 22.13 1.14
CA ARG A 187 1.87 22.57 -0.25
C ARG A 187 2.84 21.83 -1.17
N PRO A 188 2.45 21.54 -2.41
CA PRO A 188 3.38 21.04 -3.42
C PRO A 188 4.59 21.95 -3.57
N TYR A 189 5.78 21.36 -3.68
CA TYR A 189 7.01 22.08 -4.00
C TYR A 189 7.61 21.62 -5.33
N GLY A 190 7.85 20.32 -5.48
CA GLY A 190 8.47 19.80 -6.69
C GLY A 190 8.47 18.28 -6.77
N CYS A 191 8.84 17.77 -7.93
CA CYS A 191 8.88 16.34 -8.22
C CYS A 191 10.19 15.97 -8.92
N ALA A 192 10.73 14.81 -8.60
CA ALA A 192 11.84 14.18 -9.29
C ALA A 192 11.45 12.77 -9.73
N VAL A 193 12.02 12.32 -10.84
CA VAL A 193 11.78 10.98 -11.39
C VAL A 193 13.11 10.36 -11.80
N LEU A 194 13.24 9.04 -11.62
CA LEU A 194 14.39 8.26 -12.05
C LEU A 194 13.90 6.96 -12.69
N ALA A 195 14.32 6.68 -13.92
CA ALA A 195 13.93 5.47 -14.62
C ALA A 195 14.66 4.26 -14.03
N MET A 196 13.92 3.17 -13.76
CA MET A 196 14.54 1.93 -13.27
C MET A 196 15.44 1.29 -14.32
N SER A 197 15.20 1.52 -15.62
CA SER A 197 16.11 1.09 -16.69
C SER A 197 17.53 1.63 -16.49
N ASP A 198 17.65 2.91 -16.11
CA ASP A 198 18.93 3.59 -15.92
C ASP A 198 19.63 3.04 -14.67
N VAL A 199 18.86 2.78 -13.60
CA VAL A 199 19.35 2.14 -12.38
C VAL A 199 19.91 0.74 -12.67
N LEU A 200 19.16 -0.09 -13.41
CA LEU A 200 19.57 -1.45 -13.75
C LEU A 200 20.76 -1.51 -14.70
N GLN A 201 20.98 -0.46 -15.51
CA GLN A 201 22.16 -0.37 -16.37
C GLN A 201 23.42 -0.01 -15.58
N ILE A 202 23.30 0.81 -14.53
CA ILE A 202 24.41 1.30 -13.71
C ILE A 202 24.79 0.31 -12.61
N ILE A 203 23.81 -0.33 -11.98
CA ILE A 203 24.02 -1.38 -10.98
C ILE A 203 24.29 -2.68 -11.73
N SER A 204 25.57 -2.92 -12.03
CA SER A 204 26.01 -4.09 -12.79
C SER A 204 26.08 -5.38 -11.97
N GLU A 205 26.24 -5.26 -10.65
CA GLU A 205 26.36 -6.38 -9.71
C GLU A 205 25.24 -6.35 -8.65
N LEU A 206 24.67 -7.52 -8.34
CA LEU A 206 23.71 -7.63 -7.23
C LEU A 206 24.40 -7.27 -5.92
N LYS A 207 23.69 -6.54 -5.05
CA LYS A 207 24.21 -5.97 -3.79
C LYS A 207 25.18 -4.79 -3.94
N GLU A 208 25.44 -4.29 -5.14
CA GLU A 208 26.18 -3.03 -5.32
C GLU A 208 25.31 -1.82 -4.95
N GLU A 209 25.80 -0.94 -4.09
CA GLU A 209 25.15 0.34 -3.75
C GLU A 209 25.73 1.45 -4.64
N LYS A 210 24.86 2.20 -5.31
CA LYS A 210 25.24 3.32 -6.20
C LYS A 210 24.47 4.59 -5.87
N ASP A 211 25.14 5.73 -5.96
CA ASP A 211 24.54 7.05 -5.75
C ASP A 211 23.96 7.60 -7.06
N PHE A 212 22.79 8.23 -6.96
CA PHE A 212 22.06 8.86 -8.04
C PHE A 212 21.68 10.28 -7.64
N VAL A 213 21.92 11.23 -8.55
CA VAL A 213 21.54 12.64 -8.36
C VAL A 213 20.29 12.92 -9.18
N LEU A 214 19.17 13.14 -8.50
CA LEU A 214 17.89 13.42 -9.13
C LEU A 214 17.64 14.93 -9.19
N LYS A 215 17.20 15.40 -10.36
CA LYS A 215 16.78 16.78 -10.57
C LYS A 215 15.35 16.98 -10.08
N VAL A 216 15.16 17.93 -9.17
CA VAL A 216 13.82 18.28 -8.65
C VAL A 216 13.23 19.40 -9.51
N TYR A 217 12.15 19.09 -10.20
CA TYR A 217 11.38 20.03 -11.02
C TYR A 217 10.35 20.72 -10.13
N THR A 218 10.43 22.04 -10.01
CA THR A 218 9.50 22.82 -9.18
C THR A 218 8.11 22.87 -9.81
N CYS A 219 7.08 22.83 -8.96
CA CYS A 219 5.70 22.93 -9.39
C CYS A 219 5.34 24.40 -9.67
N ASN A 220 5.32 24.78 -10.96
CA ASN A 220 4.91 26.12 -11.38
C ASN A 220 3.39 26.24 -11.58
N ASN A 221 2.72 25.12 -11.87
CA ASN A 221 1.27 25.03 -12.04
C ASN A 221 0.71 23.90 -11.16
N GLU A 222 0.16 24.27 -10.01
CA GLU A 222 -0.38 23.34 -9.02
C GLU A 222 -1.61 22.56 -9.51
N ASN A 223 -2.32 23.05 -10.53
CA ASN A 223 -3.49 22.34 -11.08
C ASN A 223 -3.12 21.03 -11.79
N GLU A 224 -1.86 20.90 -12.23
CA GLU A 224 -1.34 19.69 -12.87
C GLU A 224 -0.51 18.83 -11.89
N TRP A 225 -0.50 19.16 -10.60
CA TRP A 225 0.32 18.45 -9.61
C TRP A 225 0.07 16.94 -9.60
N TYR A 226 -1.19 16.52 -9.74
CA TYR A 226 -1.58 15.11 -9.76
C TYR A 226 -0.89 14.28 -10.86
N GLN A 227 -0.44 14.92 -11.94
CA GLN A 227 0.20 14.28 -13.10
C GLN A 227 1.63 14.81 -13.35
N ILE A 228 2.23 15.53 -12.39
CA ILE A 228 3.54 16.17 -12.56
C ILE A 228 4.64 15.16 -12.92
N HIS A 229 4.62 13.98 -12.30
CA HIS A 229 5.61 12.93 -12.53
C HIS A 229 5.52 12.38 -13.95
N GLU A 230 4.32 12.13 -14.47
CA GLU A 230 4.12 11.75 -15.88
C GLU A 230 4.62 12.83 -16.84
N ASN A 231 4.30 14.09 -16.55
CA ASN A 231 4.72 15.21 -17.40
C ASN A 231 6.25 15.30 -17.49
N ILE A 232 6.96 15.05 -16.38
CA ILE A 232 8.43 15.00 -16.35
C ILE A 232 8.95 13.80 -17.14
N ILE A 233 8.37 12.60 -16.90
CA ILE A 233 8.77 11.35 -17.58
C ILE A 233 8.61 11.47 -19.10
N ARG A 234 7.44 11.94 -19.57
CA ARG A 234 7.13 12.12 -21.00
C ARG A 234 7.83 13.32 -21.63
N LYS A 235 8.62 14.07 -20.86
CA LYS A 235 9.30 15.31 -21.28
C LYS A 235 8.31 16.32 -21.89
N SER A 236 7.07 16.33 -21.40
CA SER A 236 6.06 17.27 -21.84
C SER A 236 6.33 18.64 -21.21
N SER A 237 7.29 19.36 -21.81
CA SER A 237 7.44 20.83 -21.86
C SER A 237 8.64 21.50 -21.14
N ASN A 238 9.11 22.55 -21.83
CA ASN A 238 9.70 23.82 -21.36
C ASN A 238 8.97 24.53 -20.18
N LYS A 239 7.92 23.96 -19.57
CA LYS A 239 7.11 24.53 -18.48
C LYS A 239 7.68 24.28 -17.09
N TYR A 240 8.55 23.28 -16.94
CA TYR A 240 9.12 22.85 -15.68
C TYR A 240 10.60 23.24 -15.65
N THR A 241 10.88 24.44 -15.16
CA THR A 241 12.24 24.93 -15.00
C THR A 241 12.86 24.24 -13.80
N ALA A 242 13.82 23.36 -14.05
CA ALA A 242 14.66 22.89 -12.95
C ALA A 242 15.82 23.89 -12.75
N PRO A 243 16.12 24.30 -11.50
CA PRO A 243 17.13 25.31 -11.22
C PRO A 243 18.48 25.00 -11.87
N SER A 244 19.20 26.05 -12.28
CA SER A 244 20.40 25.98 -13.13
C SER A 244 21.68 25.49 -12.45
N ASN A 245 21.63 25.15 -11.15
CA ASN A 245 22.81 24.73 -10.38
C ASN A 245 22.73 23.26 -9.98
N ASN A 246 23.90 22.63 -9.80
CA ASN A 246 24.16 21.24 -9.42
C ASN A 246 23.63 20.81 -8.02
N TYR A 247 22.49 21.35 -7.59
CA TYR A 247 21.79 20.97 -6.36
C TYR A 247 20.66 19.99 -6.70
N GLY A 248 20.68 18.82 -6.09
CA GLY A 248 19.82 17.69 -6.41
C GLY A 248 19.37 16.93 -5.18
N LEU A 249 18.36 16.08 -5.37
CA LEU A 249 18.00 15.04 -4.43
C LEU A 249 18.97 13.88 -4.65
N ILE A 250 19.85 13.60 -3.68
CA ILE A 250 20.84 12.53 -3.79
C ILE A 250 20.32 11.33 -3.02
N ILE A 251 20.12 10.23 -3.74
CA ILE A 251 19.73 8.94 -3.17
C ILE A 251 20.78 7.89 -3.51
N SER A 252 20.95 6.89 -2.67
CA SER A 252 21.60 5.65 -3.06
C SER A 252 20.59 4.55 -3.26
N LEU A 253 20.84 3.71 -4.27
CA LEU A 253 20.05 2.54 -4.60
C LEU A 253 20.92 1.28 -4.49
N GLN A 254 20.34 0.22 -3.97
CA GLN A 254 20.93 -1.13 -3.99
C GLN A 254 19.84 -2.15 -4.36
N LEU A 255 20.12 -2.98 -5.36
CA LEU A 255 19.20 -4.05 -5.77
C LEU A 255 19.54 -5.34 -5.03
N LEU A 256 18.53 -5.90 -4.36
CA LEU A 256 18.60 -7.15 -3.61
C LEU A 256 17.64 -8.16 -4.21
N ARG A 257 17.95 -9.45 -4.06
CA ARG A 257 17.14 -10.54 -4.59
C ARG A 257 17.13 -11.69 -3.60
N GLY A 258 15.96 -12.29 -3.39
CA GLY A 258 15.81 -13.42 -2.47
C GLY A 258 14.72 -13.23 -1.43
N ASP A 259 14.57 -14.21 -0.56
CA ASP A 259 13.65 -14.17 0.56
C ASP A 259 14.05 -13.09 1.59
N ILE A 260 13.07 -12.40 2.17
CA ILE A 260 13.32 -11.26 3.05
C ILE A 260 13.96 -11.67 4.38
N GLU A 261 13.65 -12.86 4.92
CA GLU A 261 14.27 -13.36 6.16
C GLU A 261 15.71 -13.82 5.91
N GLN A 262 16.00 -14.36 4.72
CA GLN A 262 17.37 -14.59 4.29
C GLN A 262 18.13 -13.27 4.13
N LEU A 263 17.57 -12.27 3.45
CA LEU A 263 18.20 -10.96 3.29
C LEU A 263 18.47 -10.27 4.63
N ARG A 264 17.56 -10.42 5.60
CA ARG A 264 17.74 -9.91 6.97
C ARG A 264 18.93 -10.55 7.66
N ARG A 265 19.14 -11.86 7.49
CA ARG A 265 20.29 -12.59 8.05
C ARG A 265 21.61 -12.23 7.36
N GLU A 266 21.58 -12.03 6.05
CA GLU A 266 22.78 -11.69 5.26
C GLU A 266 23.21 -10.23 5.41
N ASN A 267 22.29 -9.32 5.75
CA ASN A 267 22.55 -7.87 5.83
C ASN A 267 22.17 -7.29 7.20
N PRO A 268 22.66 -7.84 8.33
CA PRO A 268 22.18 -7.49 9.66
C PRO A 268 22.31 -5.99 9.96
N LEU A 269 23.36 -5.33 9.46
CA LEU A 269 23.59 -3.90 9.66
C LEU A 269 22.55 -3.00 9.00
N VAL A 270 21.98 -3.41 7.86
CA VAL A 270 20.95 -2.62 7.16
C VAL A 270 19.63 -2.72 7.94
N PHE A 271 19.27 -3.93 8.37
CA PHE A 271 18.02 -4.16 9.07
C PHE A 271 18.06 -3.70 10.55
N SER A 272 19.22 -3.75 11.20
CA SER A 272 19.38 -3.27 12.58
C SER A 272 19.28 -1.75 12.71
N ARG A 273 19.53 -1.00 11.62
CA ARG A 273 19.45 0.47 11.59
C ARG A 273 18.02 1.00 11.50
N GLY A 274 17.02 0.12 11.39
CA GLY A 274 15.61 0.52 11.31
C GLY A 274 15.17 0.89 9.90
N VAL A 275 15.61 0.12 8.90
CA VAL A 275 15.11 0.23 7.52
C VAL A 275 13.59 0.13 7.49
N ALA A 276 12.94 1.08 6.83
CA ALA A 276 11.50 1.05 6.64
C ALA A 276 11.14 -0.01 5.58
N ILE A 277 10.10 -0.81 5.83
CA ILE A 277 9.60 -1.75 4.83
C ILE A 277 8.48 -1.07 4.04
N THR A 278 8.64 -0.98 2.73
CA THR A 278 7.65 -0.41 1.80
C THR A 278 7.15 -1.53 0.91
N ARG A 279 5.87 -1.89 1.04
CA ARG A 279 5.31 -3.02 0.30
C ARG A 279 4.79 -2.61 -1.07
N LYS A 280 4.65 -3.59 -1.98
CA LYS A 280 3.83 -3.46 -3.18
C LYS A 280 2.37 -3.23 -2.77
N LEU A 281 1.61 -2.38 -3.47
CA LEU A 281 0.20 -2.14 -3.17
C LEU A 281 -0.61 -3.43 -3.31
N GLY A 282 -0.45 -4.16 -4.41
CA GLY A 282 -1.03 -5.49 -4.57
C GLY A 282 -0.23 -6.61 -3.90
N PHE A 283 -0.68 -7.85 -4.08
CA PHE A 283 0.05 -9.02 -3.60
C PHE A 283 1.29 -9.35 -4.46
N PRO A 284 2.30 -10.02 -3.88
CA PRO A 284 3.34 -10.71 -4.64
C PRO A 284 2.74 -11.79 -5.57
N ASP A 285 3.54 -12.26 -6.53
CA ASP A 285 3.15 -13.35 -7.45
C ASP A 285 2.78 -14.65 -6.72
N VAL A 286 3.35 -14.86 -5.51
CA VAL A 286 3.08 -16.03 -4.67
C VAL A 286 2.76 -15.53 -3.26
N ILE A 287 1.56 -15.87 -2.76
CA ILE A 287 1.15 -15.63 -1.38
C ILE A 287 1.40 -16.92 -0.60
N MET A 288 2.25 -16.86 0.42
CA MET A 288 2.58 -18.05 1.21
C MET A 288 1.44 -18.40 2.18
N PRO A 289 1.17 -19.70 2.44
CA PRO A 289 0.22 -20.09 3.47
C PRO A 289 0.58 -19.50 4.83
N GLY A 290 -0.39 -18.85 5.48
CA GLY A 290 -0.20 -18.16 6.76
C GLY A 290 0.21 -16.69 6.65
N ASP A 291 0.44 -16.16 5.44
CA ASP A 291 0.57 -14.72 5.24
C ASP A 291 -0.79 -14.05 5.50
N ILE A 292 -0.82 -13.11 6.45
CA ILE A 292 -2.02 -12.36 6.83
C ILE A 292 -1.78 -10.89 6.50
N ARG A 293 -2.47 -10.46 5.45
CA ARG A 293 -2.50 -9.06 5.01
C ARG A 293 -3.94 -8.58 4.92
N ASN A 294 -4.20 -7.38 5.42
CA ASN A 294 -5.51 -6.70 5.40
C ASN A 294 -5.30 -5.19 5.24
N ASP A 295 -4.55 -4.80 4.22
CA ASP A 295 -4.23 -3.40 3.99
C ASP A 295 -5.32 -2.77 3.11
N LEU A 296 -5.98 -1.73 3.62
CA LEU A 296 -6.85 -0.87 2.81
C LEU A 296 -6.07 0.38 2.38
N TYR A 297 -6.02 0.64 1.09
CA TYR A 297 -5.46 1.86 0.53
C TYR A 297 -6.58 2.78 0.10
N LEU A 298 -6.46 4.06 0.45
CA LEU A 298 -7.35 5.12 0.02
C LEU A 298 -6.56 6.15 -0.77
N THR A 299 -7.04 6.47 -1.96
CA THR A 299 -6.59 7.60 -2.75
C THR A 299 -7.55 8.77 -2.57
N LEU A 300 -7.05 9.86 -2.01
CA LEU A 300 -7.76 11.14 -2.02
C LEU A 300 -7.69 11.70 -3.45
N GLU A 301 -8.72 11.50 -4.26
CA GLU A 301 -8.66 11.83 -5.69
C GLU A 301 -8.83 13.32 -5.95
N ARG A 302 -10.07 13.80 -5.81
CA ARG A 302 -10.47 15.16 -6.19
C ARG A 302 -11.73 15.59 -5.49
N GLY A 303 -12.00 16.89 -5.49
CA GLY A 303 -13.31 17.43 -5.13
C GLY A 303 -13.73 18.52 -6.09
N ASP A 304 -15.00 18.87 -6.05
CA ASP A 304 -15.57 20.03 -6.73
C ASP A 304 -16.42 20.82 -5.75
N PHE A 305 -16.04 22.06 -5.49
CA PHE A 305 -16.61 22.88 -4.44
C PHE A 305 -17.04 24.24 -4.95
N GLU A 306 -18.15 24.75 -4.41
CA GLU A 306 -18.62 26.06 -4.78
C GLU A 306 -17.71 27.13 -4.19
N ARG A 307 -17.53 28.22 -4.96
CA ARG A 307 -16.81 29.40 -4.51
C ARG A 307 -17.51 30.10 -3.33
N GLY A 308 -18.83 29.94 -3.19
CA GLY A 308 -19.60 30.40 -2.04
C GLY A 308 -19.48 31.91 -1.78
N GLY A 309 -19.82 32.73 -2.78
CA GLY A 309 -19.87 34.20 -2.66
C GLY A 309 -18.52 34.92 -2.54
N LYS A 310 -17.38 34.21 -2.48
CA LYS A 310 -16.05 34.82 -2.39
C LYS A 310 -15.59 35.49 -3.68
N SER A 311 -14.66 36.42 -3.61
CA SER A 311 -14.02 37.07 -4.77
C SER A 311 -12.95 36.20 -5.46
N VAL A 312 -12.48 35.15 -4.80
CA VAL A 312 -11.49 34.20 -5.31
C VAL A 312 -11.89 32.77 -4.94
N GLN A 313 -11.32 31.78 -5.63
CA GLN A 313 -11.53 30.36 -5.30
C GLN A 313 -11.01 30.05 -3.89
N LYS A 314 -11.60 29.03 -3.24
CA LYS A 314 -11.19 28.55 -1.91
C LYS A 314 -9.82 27.86 -2.02
N ASN A 315 -9.02 27.97 -0.96
CA ASN A 315 -7.93 27.04 -0.70
C ASN A 315 -8.51 25.94 0.20
N ILE A 316 -8.45 24.68 -0.22
CA ILE A 316 -9.19 23.59 0.42
C ILE A 316 -8.21 22.60 1.04
N GLU A 317 -8.39 22.34 2.34
CA GLU A 317 -7.75 21.26 3.07
C GLU A 317 -8.80 20.22 3.45
N VAL A 318 -8.48 18.94 3.25
CA VAL A 318 -9.28 17.82 3.71
C VAL A 318 -8.61 17.23 4.95
N ALA A 319 -9.34 17.18 6.06
CA ALA A 319 -8.96 16.38 7.22
C ALA A 319 -9.70 15.04 7.18
N MET A 320 -8.98 13.93 7.29
CA MET A 320 -9.56 12.59 7.30
C MET A 320 -9.33 11.91 8.63
N TYR A 321 -10.36 11.20 9.10
CA TYR A 321 -10.35 10.41 10.32
C TYR A 321 -10.90 9.02 10.04
N VAL A 322 -10.35 8.02 10.74
CA VAL A 322 -10.95 6.69 10.86
C VAL A 322 -11.67 6.66 12.20
N LEU A 323 -12.99 6.46 12.19
CA LEU A 323 -13.79 6.42 13.41
C LEU A 323 -14.48 5.07 13.56
N TYR A 324 -14.72 4.68 14.80
CA TYR A 324 -15.55 3.55 15.15
C TYR A 324 -17.03 3.96 15.33
N ALA A 325 -17.91 2.97 15.49
CA ALA A 325 -19.36 3.16 15.54
C ALA A 325 -19.85 4.05 16.69
N ASP A 326 -19.05 4.20 17.76
CA ASP A 326 -19.28 5.05 18.93
C ASP A 326 -18.64 6.46 18.81
N GLY A 327 -18.07 6.77 17.64
CA GLY A 327 -17.37 8.03 17.39
C GLY A 327 -15.94 8.09 17.92
N GLU A 328 -15.40 7.00 18.47
CA GLU A 328 -13.99 6.92 18.85
C GLU A 328 -13.11 7.09 17.59
N ILE A 329 -12.12 7.99 17.65
CA ILE A 329 -11.09 8.08 16.61
C ILE A 329 -10.12 6.92 16.82
N LEU A 330 -10.04 6.04 15.83
CA LEU A 330 -9.09 4.93 15.85
C LEU A 330 -7.67 5.46 15.62
N LYS A 331 -6.87 5.43 16.70
CA LYS A 331 -5.47 5.83 16.67
C LYS A 331 -4.65 4.85 15.84
N ASP A 332 -3.54 5.34 15.31
CA ASP A 332 -2.57 4.55 14.54
C ASP A 332 -3.14 3.84 13.30
N CYS A 333 -4.28 4.30 12.77
CA CYS A 333 -4.95 3.70 11.62
C CYS A 333 -4.75 4.49 10.31
N ILE A 334 -3.84 5.47 10.27
CA ILE A 334 -3.54 6.25 9.07
C ILE A 334 -2.03 6.31 8.87
N SER A 335 -1.53 5.82 7.72
CA SER A 335 -0.13 5.88 7.32
C SER A 335 0.02 6.66 6.01
N LEU A 336 0.89 7.67 6.03
CA LEU A 336 1.23 8.48 4.83
C LEU A 336 2.43 7.92 4.05
N GLY A 337 3.08 6.92 4.63
CA GLY A 337 4.24 6.25 4.08
C GLY A 337 5.02 5.55 5.18
N SER A 338 5.79 4.54 4.78
CA SER A 338 6.76 3.88 5.65
C SER A 338 7.84 4.89 6.12
N GLY A 339 8.51 4.61 7.25
CA GLY A 339 9.53 5.48 7.84
C GLY A 339 9.01 6.51 8.86
N GLU A 340 7.71 6.82 8.80
CA GLU A 340 7.00 7.65 9.78
C GLU A 340 5.93 6.83 10.54
N PRO A 341 5.64 7.18 11.80
CA PRO A 341 4.59 6.51 12.56
C PRO A 341 3.21 6.84 12.00
N ASN A 342 2.26 5.96 12.31
CA ASN A 342 0.86 6.20 11.96
C ASN A 342 0.30 7.40 12.73
N LEU A 343 -0.74 8.00 12.18
CA LEU A 343 -1.38 9.22 12.67
C LEU A 343 -2.85 8.95 13.02
N PRO A 344 -3.42 9.72 13.96
CA PRO A 344 -4.86 9.68 14.24
C PRO A 344 -5.70 10.49 13.24
N GLU A 345 -5.06 11.40 12.49
CA GLU A 345 -5.68 12.29 11.51
C GLU A 345 -4.73 12.45 10.32
N TYR A 346 -5.27 12.46 9.10
CA TYR A 346 -4.56 12.94 7.92
C TYR A 346 -5.06 14.33 7.52
N ARG A 347 -4.14 15.18 7.05
CA ARG A 347 -4.46 16.47 6.43
C ARG A 347 -3.82 16.55 5.05
N SER A 348 -4.64 16.83 4.04
CA SER A 348 -4.18 16.99 2.67
C SER A 348 -3.25 18.19 2.51
N PHE A 349 -2.45 18.19 1.44
CA PHE A 349 -1.90 19.46 0.98
C PHE A 349 -3.01 20.37 0.41
N VAL A 350 -2.69 21.65 0.29
CA VAL A 350 -3.59 22.70 -0.17
C VAL A 350 -3.11 23.25 -1.51
N LEU A 351 -3.98 23.19 -2.52
CA LEU A 351 -3.76 23.86 -3.80
C LEU A 351 -4.28 25.30 -3.73
N TYR A 352 -3.48 26.24 -4.21
CA TYR A 352 -3.80 27.66 -4.08
C TYR A 352 -4.88 28.10 -5.04
N HIS A 353 -5.94 28.71 -4.49
CA HIS A 353 -7.12 29.17 -5.19
C HIS A 353 -7.62 28.14 -6.19
N ASN A 354 -7.93 26.94 -5.69
CA ASN A 354 -8.46 25.85 -6.49
C ASN A 354 -9.73 25.27 -5.82
N ASN A 355 -10.87 25.51 -6.47
CA ASN A 355 -12.17 24.98 -6.07
C ASN A 355 -12.42 23.54 -6.50
N SER A 356 -11.66 23.03 -7.47
CA SER A 356 -11.78 21.67 -7.97
C SER A 356 -10.43 20.93 -7.81
N PRO A 357 -9.90 20.84 -6.58
CA PRO A 357 -8.57 20.31 -6.33
C PRO A 357 -8.47 18.83 -6.73
N ARG A 358 -7.32 18.44 -7.30
CA ARG A 358 -6.94 17.05 -7.54
C ARG A 358 -5.71 16.74 -6.69
N TRP A 359 -5.88 15.93 -5.66
CA TRP A 359 -4.80 15.61 -4.72
C TRP A 359 -4.01 14.39 -5.18
N SER A 360 -4.69 13.32 -5.58
CA SER A 360 -4.10 12.02 -5.90
C SER A 360 -3.11 11.54 -4.81
N GLU A 361 -3.44 11.75 -3.54
CA GLU A 361 -2.66 11.26 -2.40
C GLU A 361 -3.12 9.85 -2.00
N VAL A 362 -2.25 8.86 -2.17
CA VAL A 362 -2.45 7.50 -1.63
C VAL A 362 -2.10 7.47 -0.14
N ILE A 363 -3.00 6.90 0.65
CA ILE A 363 -2.94 6.77 2.11
C ILE A 363 -3.21 5.31 2.46
N LYS A 364 -2.42 4.74 3.37
CA LYS A 364 -2.65 3.39 3.89
C LYS A 364 -3.47 3.47 5.17
N LEU A 365 -4.47 2.61 5.30
CA LEU A 365 -5.36 2.48 6.45
C LEU A 365 -5.16 1.09 7.11
N PRO A 366 -4.15 0.92 7.98
CA PRO A 366 -3.89 -0.34 8.67
C PRO A 366 -4.88 -0.57 9.82
N ILE A 367 -6.17 -0.75 9.48
CA ILE A 367 -7.25 -0.90 10.45
C ILE A 367 -7.27 -2.35 10.95
N PRO A 368 -7.29 -2.59 12.28
CA PRO A 368 -7.43 -3.93 12.83
C PRO A 368 -8.70 -4.62 12.32
N ILE A 369 -8.57 -5.89 11.91
CA ILE A 369 -9.68 -6.63 11.27
C ILE A 369 -10.93 -6.73 12.15
N ASP A 370 -10.73 -6.84 13.47
CA ASP A 370 -11.78 -6.88 14.50
C ASP A 370 -12.50 -5.54 14.66
N ARG A 371 -11.86 -4.42 14.31
CA ARG A 371 -12.43 -3.08 14.33
C ARG A 371 -12.90 -2.61 12.96
N PHE A 372 -12.63 -3.36 11.89
CA PHE A 372 -13.01 -2.97 10.53
C PHE A 372 -14.53 -2.89 10.36
N ARG A 373 -15.27 -3.85 10.92
CA ARG A 373 -16.74 -3.81 10.96
C ARG A 373 -17.22 -2.74 11.94
N GLY A 374 -18.07 -1.83 11.45
CA GLY A 374 -18.57 -0.69 12.22
C GLY A 374 -17.67 0.55 12.17
N SER A 375 -16.51 0.47 11.52
CA SER A 375 -15.68 1.64 11.25
C SER A 375 -16.12 2.38 9.98
N HIS A 376 -15.91 3.69 9.96
CA HIS A 376 -16.16 4.56 8.83
C HIS A 376 -15.09 5.63 8.69
N LEU A 377 -15.03 6.23 7.51
CA LEU A 377 -14.17 7.36 7.21
C LEU A 377 -14.98 8.65 7.27
N ARG A 378 -14.44 9.69 7.89
CA ARG A 378 -14.99 11.06 7.82
C ARG A 378 -13.96 12.00 7.22
N PHE A 379 -14.41 12.78 6.25
CA PHE A 379 -13.63 13.79 5.54
C PHE A 379 -14.21 15.16 5.84
N GLU A 380 -13.43 16.05 6.42
CA GLU A 380 -13.85 17.40 6.81
C GLU A 380 -13.17 18.43 5.91
N PHE A 381 -13.96 19.28 5.27
CA PHE A 381 -13.49 20.27 4.31
C PHE A 381 -13.32 21.63 4.98
N ARG A 382 -12.09 22.13 4.99
CA ARG A 382 -11.74 23.43 5.58
C ARG A 382 -11.20 24.38 4.52
N HIS A 383 -11.66 25.63 4.60
CA HIS A 383 -11.06 26.71 3.85
C HIS A 383 -9.85 27.28 4.59
N CYS A 384 -8.70 27.26 3.92
CA CYS A 384 -7.46 27.84 4.42
C CYS A 384 -7.32 29.30 3.99
N SER A 385 -7.26 30.22 4.96
CA SER A 385 -7.04 31.64 4.69
C SER A 385 -5.62 31.91 4.20
N THR A 386 -5.47 32.87 3.28
CA THR A 386 -4.15 33.39 2.87
C THR A 386 -3.60 34.43 3.85
N LYS A 387 -4.43 34.90 4.80
CA LYS A 387 -4.00 35.82 5.85
C LYS A 387 -3.20 35.06 6.91
N ASP A 388 -2.14 35.67 7.40
CA ASP A 388 -1.18 35.05 8.34
C ASP A 388 -1.84 34.63 9.67
N LYS A 389 -2.72 35.49 10.21
CA LYS A 389 -3.56 35.19 11.39
C LYS A 389 -4.94 34.63 11.01
N GLY A 390 -5.07 34.07 9.82
CA GLY A 390 -6.34 33.53 9.34
C GLY A 390 -6.58 32.13 9.88
N GLU A 391 -7.85 31.79 10.12
CA GLU A 391 -8.23 30.46 10.60
C GLU A 391 -8.54 29.49 9.46
N LYS A 392 -8.53 28.20 9.77
CA LYS A 392 -9.05 27.15 8.91
C LYS A 392 -10.55 26.97 9.21
N LYS A 393 -11.41 27.46 8.32
CA LYS A 393 -12.86 27.46 8.54
C LYS A 393 -13.52 26.22 7.94
N LEU A 394 -14.17 25.40 8.76
CA LEU A 394 -14.99 24.28 8.32
C LEU A 394 -16.17 24.79 7.47
N PHE A 395 -16.50 24.08 6.39
CA PHE A 395 -17.68 24.42 5.57
C PHE A 395 -18.47 23.21 5.09
N GLY A 396 -17.95 22.00 5.27
CA GLY A 396 -18.67 20.78 4.96
C GLY A 396 -17.89 19.53 5.30
N PHE A 397 -18.51 18.38 5.09
CA PHE A 397 -17.90 17.08 5.28
C PHE A 397 -18.53 16.03 4.35
N SER A 398 -17.83 14.91 4.22
CA SER A 398 -18.30 13.66 3.62
C SER A 398 -17.94 12.52 4.54
N PHE A 399 -18.59 11.37 4.37
CA PHE A 399 -18.22 10.16 5.10
C PHE A 399 -18.50 8.93 4.23
N THR A 400 -17.99 7.77 4.62
CA THR A 400 -18.36 6.48 4.03
C THR A 400 -18.07 5.34 5.01
N PRO A 401 -18.99 4.38 5.21
CA PRO A 401 -18.70 3.18 5.99
C PRO A 401 -17.70 2.27 5.27
N LEU A 402 -16.85 1.59 6.03
CA LEU A 402 -15.84 0.68 5.43
C LEU A 402 -16.39 -0.69 5.05
N MET A 403 -17.52 -1.07 5.64
CA MET A 403 -18.20 -2.33 5.42
C MET A 403 -19.70 -2.09 5.32
N ARG A 404 -20.34 -2.70 4.32
CA ARG A 404 -21.79 -2.67 4.13
C ARG A 404 -22.49 -3.63 5.10
N GLU A 405 -23.81 -3.53 5.20
CA GLU A 405 -24.61 -4.39 6.09
C GLU A 405 -24.53 -5.88 5.73
N ASP A 406 -24.36 -6.18 4.44
CA ASP A 406 -24.16 -7.54 3.91
C ASP A 406 -22.79 -8.15 4.27
N GLY A 407 -21.91 -7.38 4.92
CA GLY A 407 -20.57 -7.82 5.32
C GLY A 407 -19.50 -7.63 4.26
N THR A 408 -19.85 -7.15 3.06
CA THR A 408 -18.86 -6.80 2.03
C THR A 408 -18.12 -5.52 2.40
N THR A 409 -16.82 -5.48 2.15
CA THR A 409 -16.06 -4.24 2.32
C THR A 409 -16.34 -3.26 1.19
N LEU A 410 -15.99 -1.99 1.41
CA LEU A 410 -15.98 -0.96 0.36
C LEU A 410 -15.22 -1.47 -0.89
N SER A 411 -15.83 -1.31 -2.06
CA SER A 411 -15.37 -1.87 -3.35
C SER A 411 -14.10 -1.18 -3.87
N ASP A 412 -13.30 -1.92 -4.65
CA ASP A 412 -12.08 -1.40 -5.29
C ASP A 412 -12.37 -0.52 -6.51
N GLU A 413 -12.92 0.66 -6.26
CA GLU A 413 -13.34 1.60 -7.30
C GLU A 413 -13.26 3.08 -6.85
N SER A 414 -13.66 3.98 -7.74
CA SER A 414 -13.83 5.40 -7.43
C SER A 414 -15.23 5.64 -6.86
N HIS A 415 -15.30 6.21 -5.66
CA HIS A 415 -16.52 6.49 -4.91
C HIS A 415 -16.87 7.97 -5.02
N GLU A 416 -18.04 8.27 -5.57
CA GLU A 416 -18.62 9.61 -5.58
C GLU A 416 -19.40 9.86 -4.28
N LEU A 417 -18.79 10.62 -3.37
CA LEU A 417 -19.35 10.95 -2.07
C LEU A 417 -20.08 12.30 -2.09
N TYR A 418 -21.19 12.35 -1.36
CA TYR A 418 -21.93 13.58 -1.13
C TYR A 418 -21.23 14.51 -0.15
N VAL A 419 -21.34 15.81 -0.41
CA VAL A 419 -20.85 16.86 0.48
C VAL A 419 -22.00 17.44 1.28
N TYR A 420 -21.94 17.30 2.60
CA TYR A 420 -22.89 17.88 3.55
C TYR A 420 -22.35 19.19 4.10
N LYS A 421 -23.20 20.22 4.16
CA LYS A 421 -22.85 21.53 4.74
C LYS A 421 -22.71 21.40 6.25
N CYS A 422 -21.63 21.95 6.79
CA CYS A 422 -21.34 21.99 8.22
C CYS A 422 -20.32 23.10 8.49
N ASP A 423 -20.58 23.98 9.46
CA ASP A 423 -19.74 25.12 9.82
C ASP A 423 -19.20 25.06 11.26
N GLU A 424 -19.69 24.13 12.08
CA GLU A 424 -19.30 23.97 13.48
C GLU A 424 -18.83 22.55 13.82
N ASN A 425 -17.63 22.41 14.41
CA ASN A 425 -17.09 21.10 14.79
C ASN A 425 -17.91 20.41 15.90
N THR A 426 -18.64 21.16 16.72
CA THR A 426 -19.47 20.65 17.83
C THR A 426 -20.55 19.69 17.34
N THR A 427 -21.01 19.86 16.10
CA THR A 427 -22.00 18.96 15.46
C THR A 427 -21.48 17.53 15.29
N PHE A 428 -20.16 17.32 15.26
CA PHE A 428 -19.54 16.00 15.17
C PHE A 428 -19.50 15.24 16.50
N SER A 429 -19.87 15.87 17.62
CA SER A 429 -19.94 15.21 18.93
C SER A 429 -20.97 14.08 18.99
N ASN A 430 -21.99 14.14 18.13
CA ASN A 430 -22.98 13.09 17.97
C ASN A 430 -22.91 12.51 16.55
N HIS A 431 -22.16 11.43 16.38
CA HIS A 431 -21.95 10.78 15.08
C HIS A 431 -23.22 10.16 14.49
N ALA A 432 -24.19 9.79 15.33
CA ALA A 432 -25.48 9.25 14.88
C ALA A 432 -26.27 10.24 14.00
N LEU A 433 -25.96 11.54 14.10
CA LEU A 433 -26.61 12.58 13.30
C LEU A 433 -26.29 12.50 11.80
N TYR A 434 -25.14 11.94 11.41
CA TYR A 434 -24.78 11.80 9.99
C TYR A 434 -24.75 10.35 9.50
N LEU A 435 -24.52 9.36 10.37
CA LEU A 435 -24.39 7.96 9.94
C LEU A 435 -25.67 7.40 9.30
N GLY A 436 -26.84 7.95 9.61
CA GLY A 436 -28.11 7.59 8.94
C GLY A 436 -28.39 8.33 7.62
N LEU A 437 -27.48 9.19 7.16
CA LEU A 437 -27.62 9.93 5.90
C LEU A 437 -27.03 9.12 4.74
N PRO A 438 -27.55 9.27 3.51
CA PRO A 438 -26.94 8.63 2.35
C PRO A 438 -25.55 9.21 2.09
N CYS A 439 -24.53 8.37 1.89
CA CYS A 439 -23.17 8.85 1.65
C CYS A 439 -22.82 8.95 0.17
N CYS A 440 -23.47 8.14 -0.68
CA CYS A 440 -23.33 8.13 -2.13
C CYS A 440 -24.70 7.94 -2.83
N LYS A 441 -24.68 7.81 -4.17
CA LYS A 441 -25.89 7.59 -4.99
C LYS A 441 -26.57 6.25 -4.70
N ASP A 442 -25.80 5.19 -4.44
CA ASP A 442 -26.34 3.85 -4.26
C ASP A 442 -27.15 3.71 -2.97
N ASP A 443 -26.75 4.43 -1.91
CA ASP A 443 -27.48 4.47 -0.63
C ASP A 443 -28.83 5.19 -0.71
N PHE A 444 -29.01 6.07 -1.70
CA PHE A 444 -30.21 6.90 -1.81
C PHE A 444 -31.48 6.06 -2.06
N ASN A 445 -31.33 4.89 -2.67
CA ASN A 445 -32.43 3.95 -2.91
C ASN A 445 -32.78 3.09 -1.68
N SER A 446 -31.87 3.01 -0.71
CA SER A 446 -31.98 2.13 0.46
C SER A 446 -32.50 2.86 1.72
N CYS A 447 -32.61 4.19 1.68
CA CYS A 447 -33.09 5.02 2.80
C CYS A 447 -34.46 5.67 2.51
N PRO A 448 -35.59 4.95 2.70
CA PRO A 448 -36.93 5.44 2.35
C PRO A 448 -37.48 6.56 3.26
N ASN A 449 -36.86 6.82 4.42
CA ASN A 449 -37.38 7.76 5.43
C ASN A 449 -36.33 8.81 5.84
N ILE A 450 -35.93 9.68 4.91
CA ILE A 450 -35.10 10.85 5.23
C ILE A 450 -35.98 11.87 5.99
N PRO A 451 -35.67 12.22 7.26
CA PRO A 451 -36.45 13.20 8.02
C PRO A 451 -36.47 14.56 7.30
N SER A 452 -37.62 15.23 7.30
CA SER A 452 -37.81 16.53 6.63
C SER A 452 -36.97 17.67 7.23
N SER A 453 -36.44 17.50 8.46
CA SER A 453 -35.52 18.43 9.11
C SER A 453 -34.16 17.75 9.32
N LEU A 454 -33.37 17.60 8.25
CA LEU A 454 -32.00 17.13 8.37
C LEU A 454 -31.12 18.20 9.03
N ILE A 455 -30.37 17.80 10.05
CA ILE A 455 -29.35 18.66 10.70
C ILE A 455 -28.27 19.05 9.69
N PHE A 456 -27.92 18.12 8.79
CA PHE A 456 -26.94 18.34 7.73
C PHE A 456 -27.62 18.43 6.37
N GLN A 457 -27.47 19.57 5.70
CA GLN A 457 -27.99 19.77 4.36
C GLN A 457 -26.99 19.27 3.30
N ARG A 458 -27.42 18.34 2.45
CA ARG A 458 -26.64 17.89 1.29
C ARG A 458 -26.51 19.00 0.25
N SER A 459 -25.29 19.25 -0.23
CA SER A 459 -25.05 20.10 -1.40
C SER A 459 -25.42 19.38 -2.69
N THR A 460 -26.14 20.03 -3.60
CA THR A 460 -26.45 19.50 -4.93
C THR A 460 -25.42 19.87 -5.99
N LYS A 461 -24.41 20.67 -5.62
CA LYS A 461 -23.43 21.26 -6.54
C LYS A 461 -21.98 21.00 -6.12
N GLU A 462 -21.79 20.31 -5.01
CA GLU A 462 -20.46 19.95 -4.52
C GLU A 462 -20.37 18.45 -4.38
N THR A 463 -19.25 17.90 -4.83
CA THR A 463 -19.03 16.46 -4.88
C THR A 463 -17.57 16.17 -4.54
N PHE A 464 -17.33 15.01 -3.94
CA PHE A 464 -16.00 14.59 -3.52
C PHE A 464 -15.75 13.15 -3.95
N TRP A 465 -14.54 12.85 -4.41
CA TRP A 465 -14.17 11.53 -4.90
C TRP A 465 -12.98 10.97 -4.14
N ILE A 466 -13.12 9.71 -3.75
CA ILE A 466 -12.04 8.87 -3.24
C ILE A 466 -11.94 7.62 -4.12
N CYS A 467 -10.81 6.94 -4.08
CA CYS A 467 -10.70 5.60 -4.64
C CYS A 467 -10.11 4.66 -3.61
N THR A 468 -10.60 3.43 -3.56
CA THR A 468 -10.10 2.42 -2.62
C THR A 468 -9.50 1.23 -3.33
N GLN A 469 -8.51 0.62 -2.67
CA GLN A 469 -7.91 -0.64 -3.09
C GLN A 469 -7.64 -1.49 -1.86
N LEU A 470 -8.23 -2.68 -1.81
CA LEU A 470 -8.09 -3.63 -0.72
C LEU A 470 -7.08 -4.70 -1.10
N SER A 471 -6.07 -4.90 -0.26
CA SER A 471 -5.16 -6.04 -0.35
C SER A 471 -5.30 -6.88 0.90
N SER A 472 -6.29 -7.78 0.83
CA SER A 472 -6.69 -8.62 1.95
C SER A 472 -6.69 -10.11 1.65
N THR A 473 -6.32 -10.87 2.67
CA THR A 473 -6.34 -12.35 2.72
C THR A 473 -7.55 -12.88 3.50
N LYS A 474 -8.37 -11.99 4.10
CA LYS A 474 -9.47 -12.34 5.01
C LYS A 474 -10.76 -11.58 4.76
N LEU A 475 -10.68 -10.34 4.29
CA LEU A 475 -11.81 -9.49 3.93
C LEU A 475 -12.16 -9.72 2.46
N THR A 476 -13.45 -9.79 2.14
CA THR A 476 -13.96 -10.00 0.79
C THR A 476 -14.85 -8.83 0.36
N GLN A 477 -14.83 -8.55 -0.94
CA GLN A 477 -15.72 -7.59 -1.61
C GLN A 477 -16.87 -8.28 -2.35
N ASN A 478 -16.84 -9.60 -2.45
CA ASN A 478 -17.88 -10.39 -3.08
C ASN A 478 -18.79 -10.99 -2.01
N VAL A 479 -20.08 -11.05 -2.32
CA VAL A 479 -21.06 -11.83 -1.54
C VAL A 479 -20.82 -13.30 -1.89
N ASP A 480 -20.37 -14.10 -0.92
CA ASP A 480 -20.26 -15.56 -1.05
C ASP A 480 -21.64 -16.24 -1.05
#